data_AF-A0A2W6TFD1-F1
#
_entry.id   AF-A0A2W6TFD1-F1
#
_cell.length_a   1.000
_cell.length_b   1.000
_cell.length_c   1.000
_cell.angle_alpha   90.00
_cell.angle_beta   90.00
_cell.angle_gamma   90.00
#
_symmetry.space_group_name_H-M   'P 1'
#
loop_
_entity.id
_entity.type
_entity.pdbx_description
1 polymer ?
#
loop_
_entity_poly.entity_id
_entity_poly.type
_entity_poly.pdbx_seq_one_letter_code
_entity_poly.pdbx_strand_id
1 'polypeptide(L)'
;MRKNTFFLSAIFFLGIFPKLYAQQISYGDLPNPVPSVSAMAKYQEAPISIATGLPSINIPIVSISSLDKNISESIGLSYNPNTVIDGEYISEVGLGWTKFSGGVISRTIVAGLDERFDNTGTGNYNQNKFDDIYYYNLPNGLNGKFKINRDGNTFTIYDEGTNNVNIDYTRTSNNATLIIDSFTITDDKGYKYIFNDYSQNLYSENGKLYKSAFFFIIIKNASGVELLKYEYQKDNRYFNGTSTILYQSCKLKKINSPGSGNIKIEYNLDSSLEETMNDPYSVTNITLENNSGKILSKFSFEYTFNFFSGKRTLVNIKKLNVDNLNGTPAEVTGLLYYNNALPDNTPVFSNLLACGATQDYNTIYPKERVIGVLQKIILPTGGVTEYNFEPNEFFYDKSDQTYINSLKDYVDPNTQQVQSLSSSDYNTSQANTISLVVPGDPTKKK
;
A
#
# COMPACT_ATOMS: atom_id res chain seq x y z
N MET A 1 12.40 -57.56 -48.69
CA MET A 1 13.42 -56.63 -48.17
C MET A 1 13.22 -55.26 -48.80
N ARG A 2 12.72 -54.29 -48.02
CA ARG A 2 12.79 -52.85 -48.35
C ARG A 2 13.18 -52.17 -47.04
N LYS A 3 14.46 -51.78 -46.93
CA LYS A 3 15.01 -51.09 -45.76
C LYS A 3 14.58 -49.63 -45.86
N ASN A 4 13.71 -49.18 -44.96
CA ASN A 4 13.42 -47.76 -44.78
C ASN A 4 14.44 -47.19 -43.80
N THR A 5 15.40 -46.43 -44.33
CA THR A 5 16.36 -45.62 -43.57
C THR A 5 15.66 -44.37 -43.06
N PHE A 6 15.54 -44.23 -41.74
CA PHE A 6 15.13 -42.99 -41.09
C PHE A 6 16.35 -42.05 -40.99
N PHE A 7 16.30 -40.90 -41.66
CA PHE A 7 17.24 -39.80 -41.44
C PHE A 7 16.78 -38.99 -40.22
N LEU A 8 17.56 -39.03 -39.15
CA LEU A 8 17.35 -38.20 -37.96
C LEU A 8 17.92 -36.80 -38.25
N SER A 9 17.07 -35.84 -38.60
CA SER A 9 17.46 -34.43 -38.69
C SER A 9 17.42 -33.83 -37.28
N ALA A 10 18.59 -33.60 -36.70
CA ALA A 10 18.74 -32.84 -35.46
C ALA A 10 18.58 -31.34 -35.77
N ILE A 11 17.37 -30.81 -35.57
CA ILE A 11 17.12 -29.37 -35.56
C ILE A 11 17.63 -28.83 -34.23
N PHE A 12 18.79 -28.16 -34.28
CA PHE A 12 19.31 -27.34 -33.18
C PHE A 12 18.44 -26.08 -33.09
N PHE A 13 17.40 -26.10 -32.24
CA PHE A 13 16.72 -24.88 -31.83
C PHE A 13 17.69 -24.09 -30.93
N LEU A 14 18.44 -23.14 -31.52
CA LEU A 14 18.98 -22.04 -30.73
C LEU A 14 17.78 -21.24 -30.21
N GLY A 15 17.35 -21.58 -28.99
CA GLY A 15 16.41 -20.79 -28.22
C GLY A 15 17.06 -19.45 -27.89
N ILE A 16 16.87 -18.46 -28.75
CA ILE A 16 16.96 -17.06 -28.35
C ILE A 16 15.77 -16.85 -27.42
N PHE A 17 15.99 -17.01 -26.12
CA PHE A 17 15.06 -16.46 -25.13
C PHE A 17 15.08 -14.94 -25.32
N PRO A 18 14.01 -14.28 -25.78
CA PRO A 18 13.95 -12.84 -25.63
C PRO A 18 14.04 -12.58 -24.13
N LYS A 19 15.04 -11.81 -23.71
CA LYS A 19 15.01 -11.16 -22.40
C LYS A 19 13.73 -10.32 -22.41
N LEU A 20 12.70 -10.80 -21.73
CA LEU A 20 11.62 -9.95 -21.27
C LEU A 20 12.29 -8.91 -20.37
N TYR A 21 12.53 -7.72 -20.91
CA TYR A 21 12.81 -6.57 -20.06
C TYR A 21 11.56 -6.37 -19.21
N ALA A 22 11.71 -6.41 -17.89
CA ALA A 22 10.66 -5.92 -17.01
C ALA A 22 10.30 -4.50 -17.46
N GLN A 23 9.01 -4.22 -17.64
CA GLN A 23 8.56 -2.87 -17.94
C GLN A 23 8.78 -2.02 -16.68
N GLN A 24 9.41 -0.85 -16.82
CA GLN A 24 9.61 0.09 -15.73
C GLN A 24 8.24 0.41 -15.09
N ILE A 25 8.11 0.27 -13.77
CA ILE A 25 6.83 0.50 -13.09
C ILE A 25 6.46 1.97 -13.19
N SER A 26 5.34 2.26 -13.85
CA SER A 26 4.70 3.59 -13.84
C SER A 26 3.65 3.65 -12.75
N TYR A 27 3.74 4.62 -11.85
CA TYR A 27 2.73 4.86 -10.83
C TYR A 27 1.55 5.70 -11.34
N GLY A 28 1.73 6.36 -12.49
CA GLY A 28 0.79 7.37 -12.96
C GLY A 28 -0.60 6.86 -13.32
N ASP A 29 -0.71 5.57 -13.60
CA ASP A 29 -1.96 4.92 -14.02
C ASP A 29 -2.69 4.22 -12.86
N LEU A 30 -2.09 4.24 -11.67
CA LEU A 30 -2.64 3.55 -10.52
C LEU A 30 -3.58 4.47 -9.76
N PRO A 31 -4.64 3.91 -9.12
CA PRO A 31 -5.58 4.73 -8.37
C PRO A 31 -4.91 5.57 -7.30
N ASN A 32 -3.88 5.05 -6.61
CA ASN A 32 -3.11 5.78 -5.60
C ASN A 32 -1.66 5.98 -6.07
N PRO A 33 -1.37 7.04 -6.84
CA PRO A 33 -0.16 7.18 -7.63
C PRO A 33 1.10 7.60 -6.84
N VAL A 34 1.02 7.73 -5.51
CA VAL A 34 2.18 8.10 -4.68
C VAL A 34 2.38 7.06 -3.56
N PRO A 35 3.41 6.20 -3.66
CA PRO A 35 3.63 5.11 -2.71
C PRO A 35 3.69 5.54 -1.25
N SER A 36 4.37 6.66 -0.93
CA SER A 36 4.56 7.13 0.45
C SER A 36 3.29 7.60 1.15
N VAL A 37 2.22 7.90 0.39
CA VAL A 37 0.94 8.39 0.93
C VAL A 37 -0.26 7.57 0.43
N SER A 38 -0.01 6.44 -0.22
CA SER A 38 -1.05 5.57 -0.80
C SER A 38 -1.98 4.98 0.26
N ALA A 39 -1.47 4.72 1.45
CA ALA A 39 -2.25 4.23 2.58
C ALA A 39 -3.24 5.26 3.13
N MET A 40 -3.05 6.55 2.84
CA MET A 40 -3.81 7.62 3.50
C MET A 40 -5.31 7.57 3.17
N ALA A 41 -5.66 7.27 1.92
CA ALA A 41 -7.05 7.04 1.52
C ALA A 41 -7.70 5.92 2.36
N LYS A 42 -6.96 4.83 2.64
CA LYS A 42 -7.47 3.71 3.44
C LYS A 42 -7.72 4.08 4.90
N TYR A 43 -6.86 4.88 5.51
CA TYR A 43 -7.08 5.35 6.89
C TYR A 43 -8.34 6.22 7.01
N GLN A 44 -8.76 6.90 5.94
CA GLN A 44 -9.98 7.70 5.93
C GLN A 44 -11.23 6.90 5.56
N GLU A 45 -11.17 6.04 4.54
CA GLU A 45 -12.32 5.25 4.07
C GLU A 45 -12.63 4.05 4.99
N ALA A 46 -11.62 3.49 5.65
CA ALA A 46 -11.73 2.36 6.55
C ALA A 46 -10.97 2.66 7.86
N PRO A 47 -11.55 3.51 8.74
CA PRO A 47 -10.87 3.93 9.95
C PRO A 47 -10.58 2.75 10.88
N ILE A 48 -9.40 2.79 11.50
CA ILE A 48 -9.01 1.83 12.53
C ILE A 48 -9.85 2.11 13.77
N SER A 49 -10.65 1.15 14.17
CA SER A 49 -11.50 1.25 15.34
C SER A 49 -11.76 -0.13 15.92
N ILE A 50 -12.01 -0.18 17.23
CA ILE A 50 -12.51 -1.38 17.89
C ILE A 50 -13.84 -1.82 17.24
N ALA A 51 -14.64 -0.88 16.73
CA ALA A 51 -15.88 -1.19 16.02
C ALA A 51 -15.66 -1.90 14.67
N THR A 52 -14.50 -1.68 14.02
CA THR A 52 -14.08 -2.39 12.80
C THR A 52 -13.25 -3.64 13.11
N GLY A 53 -13.11 -4.01 14.38
CA GLY A 53 -12.30 -5.14 14.82
C GLY A 53 -10.79 -4.89 14.77
N LEU A 54 -10.36 -3.64 14.54
CA LEU A 54 -8.95 -3.30 14.37
C LEU A 54 -8.41 -2.48 15.56
N PRO A 55 -7.37 -2.95 16.26
CA PRO A 55 -6.73 -2.18 17.32
C PRO A 55 -5.91 -1.03 16.73
N SER A 56 -5.96 0.13 17.39
CA SER A 56 -5.11 1.27 17.04
C SER A 56 -3.68 1.04 17.51
N ILE A 57 -2.75 0.81 16.58
CA ILE A 57 -1.32 0.57 16.85
C ILE A 57 -0.52 1.77 16.36
N ASN A 58 -0.08 2.61 17.29
CA ASN A 58 0.70 3.82 17.01
C ASN A 58 1.96 3.88 17.86
N ILE A 59 3.11 4.14 17.24
CA ILE A 59 4.40 4.32 17.89
C ILE A 59 4.86 5.77 17.67
N PRO A 60 4.78 6.65 18.69
CA PRO A 60 5.31 8.00 18.59
C PRO A 60 6.84 7.97 18.52
N ILE A 61 7.42 8.80 17.66
CA ILE A 61 8.88 8.88 17.46
C ILE A 61 9.42 10.17 18.07
N VAL A 62 9.00 11.32 17.54
CA VAL A 62 9.43 12.65 18.03
C VAL A 62 8.31 13.66 17.86
N SER A 63 8.31 14.70 18.69
CA SER A 63 7.39 15.83 18.56
C SER A 63 8.13 17.15 18.74
N ILE A 64 7.61 18.20 18.10
CA ILE A 64 8.14 19.56 18.20
C ILE A 64 6.99 20.56 18.31
N SER A 65 7.05 21.43 19.30
CA SER A 65 6.06 22.50 19.50
C SER A 65 6.37 23.70 18.62
N SER A 66 5.34 24.41 18.16
CA SER A 66 5.48 25.73 17.53
C SER A 66 5.44 26.86 18.55
N LEU A 67 5.56 28.11 18.08
CA LEU A 67 5.33 29.31 18.89
C LEU A 67 3.90 29.44 19.41
N ASP A 68 2.94 28.76 18.77
CA ASP A 68 1.56 28.66 19.21
C ASP A 68 1.32 27.31 19.88
N LYS A 69 0.81 27.33 21.12
CA LYS A 69 0.52 26.13 21.91
C LYS A 69 -0.49 25.19 21.26
N ASN A 70 -1.31 25.68 20.32
CA ASN A 70 -2.31 24.87 19.62
C ASN A 70 -1.73 24.17 18.39
N ILE A 71 -0.52 24.52 17.97
CA ILE A 71 0.13 23.95 16.80
C ILE A 71 1.45 23.29 17.21
N SER A 72 1.53 22.00 16.93
CA SER A 72 2.72 21.19 17.08
C SER A 72 2.76 20.18 15.95
N GLU A 73 3.94 19.63 15.71
CA GLU A 73 4.13 18.53 14.78
C GLU A 73 4.62 17.30 15.54
N SER A 74 4.12 16.13 15.16
CA SER A 74 4.51 14.86 15.76
C SER A 74 4.73 13.83 14.67
N ILE A 75 5.91 13.24 14.65
CA ILE A 75 6.19 12.10 13.78
C ILE A 75 5.89 10.82 14.54
N GLY A 76 5.02 10.00 13.96
CA GLY A 76 4.66 8.69 14.48
C GLY A 76 4.55 7.65 13.37
N LEU A 77 4.70 6.39 13.76
CA LEU A 77 4.40 5.24 12.90
C LEU A 77 3.04 4.69 13.30
N SER A 78 2.18 4.44 12.33
CA SER A 78 0.89 3.79 12.53
C SER A 78 0.83 2.53 11.69
N TYR A 79 0.26 1.47 12.26
CA TYR A 79 0.12 0.19 11.59
C TYR A 79 -1.34 -0.07 11.22
N ASN A 80 -1.58 -0.46 9.97
CA ASN A 80 -2.88 -0.89 9.48
C ASN A 80 -2.77 -2.24 8.77
N PRO A 81 -3.36 -3.32 9.30
CA PRO A 81 -3.29 -4.65 8.69
C PRO A 81 -3.97 -4.69 7.31
N ASN A 82 -4.93 -3.80 7.04
CA ASN A 82 -5.62 -3.73 5.74
C ASN A 82 -4.74 -3.22 4.59
N THR A 83 -3.50 -2.76 4.88
CA THR A 83 -2.51 -2.39 3.86
C THR A 83 -1.44 -3.46 3.66
N VAL A 84 -1.62 -4.64 4.26
CA VAL A 84 -0.75 -5.81 4.07
C VAL A 84 -1.33 -6.63 2.91
N ILE A 85 -1.05 -6.19 1.69
CA ILE A 85 -1.56 -6.82 0.47
C ILE A 85 -0.41 -6.94 -0.53
N ASP A 86 -0.23 -8.13 -1.12
CA ASP A 86 0.92 -8.41 -2.00
C ASP A 86 0.94 -7.50 -3.26
N GLY A 87 -0.24 -7.16 -3.78
CA GLY A 87 -0.40 -6.25 -4.92
C GLY A 87 -0.26 -4.76 -4.59
N GLU A 88 -0.01 -4.39 -3.33
CA GLU A 88 0.04 -2.98 -2.92
C GLU A 88 1.46 -2.45 -2.72
N TYR A 89 1.55 -1.11 -2.74
CA TYR A 89 2.79 -0.41 -2.46
C TYR A 89 3.18 -0.50 -1.00
N ILE A 90 4.46 -0.76 -0.78
CA ILE A 90 5.09 -0.74 0.52
C ILE A 90 5.76 0.61 0.71
N SER A 91 5.41 1.27 1.81
CA SER A 91 5.91 2.59 2.14
C SER A 91 7.41 2.59 2.47
N GLU A 92 7.96 3.79 2.61
CA GLU A 92 9.32 4.04 3.08
C GLU A 92 9.63 3.48 4.49
N VAL A 93 8.61 3.08 5.25
CA VAL A 93 8.74 2.49 6.60
C VAL A 93 8.27 1.03 6.68
N GLY A 94 7.99 0.38 5.54
CA GLY A 94 7.73 -1.06 5.47
C GLY A 94 6.26 -1.48 5.53
N LEU A 95 6.04 -2.78 5.36
CA LEU A 95 4.75 -3.44 5.20
C LEU A 95 3.79 -3.12 6.35
N GLY A 96 2.59 -2.65 6.02
CA GLY A 96 1.55 -2.29 7.00
C GLY A 96 1.80 -0.98 7.76
N TRP A 97 3.01 -0.41 7.71
CA TRP A 97 3.38 0.80 8.44
C TRP A 97 3.24 2.05 7.56
N THR A 98 2.71 3.10 8.17
CA THR A 98 2.64 4.45 7.60
C THR A 98 3.30 5.42 8.56
N LYS A 99 4.20 6.25 8.04
CA LYS A 99 4.81 7.35 8.81
C LYS A 99 3.94 8.59 8.65
N PHE A 100 3.20 8.93 9.69
CA PHE A 100 2.45 10.19 9.75
C PHE A 100 3.40 11.30 10.19
N SER A 101 3.58 12.29 9.32
CA SER A 101 4.39 13.48 9.57
C SER A 101 4.08 14.57 8.57
N GLY A 102 4.00 15.82 9.03
CA GLY A 102 3.60 16.92 8.15
C GLY A 102 2.16 16.72 7.71
N GLY A 103 1.82 17.30 6.57
CA GLY A 103 0.50 17.11 5.99
C GLY A 103 0.55 17.19 4.49
N VAL A 104 -0.40 16.45 3.94
CA VAL A 104 -0.44 16.09 2.54
C VAL A 104 -1.89 16.12 2.10
N ILE A 105 -2.08 16.45 0.82
CA ILE A 105 -3.29 16.19 0.06
C ILE A 105 -2.92 15.09 -0.94
N SER A 106 -3.30 13.84 -0.67
CA SER A 106 -3.10 12.71 -1.57
C SER A 106 -4.27 12.60 -2.54
N ARG A 107 -3.98 12.33 -3.82
CA ARG A 107 -5.00 12.18 -4.86
C ARG A 107 -5.26 10.70 -5.15
N THR A 108 -6.52 10.34 -5.35
CA THR A 108 -6.94 9.05 -5.91
C THR A 108 -7.57 9.25 -7.27
N ILE A 109 -7.03 8.59 -8.29
CA ILE A 109 -7.56 8.67 -9.66
C ILE A 109 -8.78 7.77 -9.80
N VAL A 110 -9.86 8.32 -10.35
CA VAL A 110 -11.12 7.61 -10.61
C VAL A 110 -11.44 7.69 -12.09
N ALA A 111 -11.67 6.53 -12.74
CA ALA A 111 -12.04 6.40 -14.17
C ALA A 111 -11.10 7.05 -15.23
N GLY A 112 -10.07 7.81 -14.83
CA GLY A 112 -9.03 8.40 -15.67
C GLY A 112 -8.68 9.81 -15.21
N LEU A 113 -7.48 10.30 -15.56
CA LEU A 113 -6.97 11.59 -15.06
C LEU A 113 -7.90 12.78 -15.41
N ASP A 114 -8.28 13.61 -14.42
CA ASP A 114 -9.16 14.77 -14.62
C ASP A 114 -8.62 15.78 -15.66
N GLU A 115 -7.31 16.05 -15.65
CA GLU A 115 -6.66 17.05 -16.51
C GLU A 115 -6.21 16.49 -17.86
N ARG A 116 -6.70 15.32 -18.28
CA ARG A 116 -6.27 14.64 -19.52
C ARG A 116 -6.59 15.39 -20.82
N PHE A 117 -7.58 16.28 -20.80
CA PHE A 117 -7.98 17.12 -21.94
C PHE A 117 -7.59 18.59 -21.69
N ASP A 118 -6.30 18.90 -21.78
CA ASP A 118 -5.72 20.21 -21.44
C ASP A 118 -5.43 21.13 -22.63
N ASN A 119 -5.81 20.73 -23.84
CA ASN A 119 -5.63 21.51 -25.06
C ASN A 119 -6.90 21.46 -25.92
N THR A 120 -7.54 22.61 -26.12
CA THR A 120 -8.78 22.72 -26.93
C THR A 120 -8.55 22.48 -28.42
N GLY A 121 -7.31 22.50 -28.89
CA GLY A 121 -6.96 22.29 -30.30
C GLY A 121 -6.78 20.83 -30.71
N THR A 122 -6.85 19.88 -29.78
CA THR A 122 -6.72 18.44 -30.11
C THR A 122 -8.06 17.86 -30.53
N GLY A 123 -8.05 16.94 -31.51
CA GLY A 123 -9.28 16.33 -32.04
C GLY A 123 -10.04 15.45 -31.04
N ASN A 124 -9.40 15.07 -29.94
CA ASN A 124 -9.98 14.32 -28.83
C ASN A 124 -10.38 15.21 -27.63
N TYR A 125 -10.33 16.53 -27.76
CA TYR A 125 -10.72 17.43 -26.66
C TYR A 125 -12.20 17.23 -26.29
N ASN A 126 -12.44 17.01 -25.00
CA ASN A 126 -13.77 17.07 -24.41
C ASN A 126 -13.71 17.63 -22.99
N GLN A 127 -14.83 18.21 -22.57
CA GLN A 127 -15.02 18.61 -21.17
C GLN A 127 -15.44 17.39 -20.37
N ASN A 128 -14.47 16.63 -19.87
CA ASN A 128 -14.71 15.50 -18.98
C ASN A 128 -15.22 15.96 -17.62
N LYS A 129 -16.02 15.10 -16.98
CA LYS A 129 -16.32 15.22 -15.55
C LYS A 129 -15.02 15.04 -14.75
N PHE A 130 -14.93 15.77 -13.65
CA PHE A 130 -13.91 15.54 -12.62
C PHE A 130 -14.49 14.59 -11.56
N ASP A 131 -13.78 13.52 -11.27
CA ASP A 131 -14.20 12.47 -10.33
C ASP A 131 -13.10 11.97 -9.41
N ASP A 132 -11.87 12.48 -9.57
CA ASP A 132 -10.78 12.20 -8.64
C ASP A 132 -11.09 12.67 -7.21
N ILE A 133 -10.59 11.91 -6.25
CA ILE A 133 -10.81 12.14 -4.82
C ILE A 133 -9.51 12.64 -4.20
N TYR A 134 -9.60 13.71 -3.42
CA TYR A 134 -8.48 14.29 -2.70
C TYR A 134 -8.65 14.05 -1.21
N TYR A 135 -7.66 13.47 -0.56
CA TYR A 135 -7.65 13.21 0.88
C TYR A 135 -6.61 14.11 1.54
N TYR A 136 -6.99 14.89 2.55
CA TYR A 136 -6.09 15.74 3.31
C TYR A 136 -5.89 15.23 4.74
N ASN A 137 -4.69 15.45 5.27
CA ASN A 137 -4.34 15.25 6.68
C ASN A 137 -3.50 16.42 7.16
N LEU A 138 -3.86 16.98 8.32
CA LEU A 138 -3.24 18.14 8.94
C LEU A 138 -2.69 17.79 10.35
N PRO A 139 -1.57 18.40 10.79
CA PRO A 139 -0.94 18.12 12.09
C PRO A 139 -1.81 18.45 13.32
N ASN A 140 -2.81 19.31 13.17
CA ASN A 140 -3.77 19.59 14.23
C ASN A 140 -4.82 18.46 14.42
N GLY A 141 -4.69 17.36 13.66
CA GLY A 141 -5.59 16.21 13.69
C GLY A 141 -6.74 16.28 12.69
N LEU A 142 -6.96 17.42 12.04
CA LEU A 142 -8.00 17.54 11.00
C LEU A 142 -7.62 16.69 9.78
N ASN A 143 -8.56 15.89 9.33
CA ASN A 143 -8.42 15.04 8.17
C ASN A 143 -9.77 14.88 7.48
N GLY A 144 -9.77 14.77 6.16
CA GLY A 144 -11.00 14.64 5.39
C GLY A 144 -10.71 14.47 3.92
N LYS A 145 -11.79 14.46 3.12
CA LYS A 145 -11.71 14.27 1.69
C LYS A 145 -12.60 15.26 0.96
N PHE A 146 -12.18 15.67 -0.23
CA PHE A 146 -12.93 16.57 -1.09
C PHE A 146 -12.82 16.14 -2.55
N LYS A 147 -13.73 16.67 -3.36
CA LYS A 147 -13.73 16.53 -4.81
C LYS A 147 -13.77 17.89 -5.46
N ILE A 148 -13.43 17.94 -6.74
CA ILE A 148 -13.58 19.13 -7.56
C ILE A 148 -14.66 18.83 -8.58
N ASN A 149 -15.76 19.59 -8.52
CA ASN A 149 -16.82 19.49 -9.53
C ASN A 149 -16.51 20.46 -10.67
N ARG A 150 -16.64 19.96 -11.90
CA ARG A 150 -16.54 20.76 -13.12
C ARG A 150 -17.93 20.99 -13.71
N ASP A 151 -18.28 22.25 -13.92
CA ASP A 151 -19.46 22.68 -14.69
C ASP A 151 -19.01 23.67 -15.78
N GLY A 152 -18.87 23.17 -17.01
CA GLY A 152 -18.23 23.89 -18.11
C GLY A 152 -16.78 24.27 -17.78
N ASN A 153 -16.52 25.58 -17.62
CA ASN A 153 -15.23 26.15 -17.23
C ASN A 153 -15.16 26.60 -15.76
N THR A 154 -16.21 26.34 -15.00
CA THR A 154 -16.28 26.62 -13.56
C THR A 154 -15.86 25.38 -12.79
N PHE A 155 -15.02 25.56 -11.77
CA PHE A 155 -14.50 24.49 -10.93
C PHE A 155 -14.74 24.82 -9.46
N THR A 156 -15.50 23.98 -8.78
CA THR A 156 -15.89 24.20 -7.38
C THR A 156 -15.42 23.04 -6.52
N ILE A 157 -14.77 23.33 -5.40
CA ILE A 157 -14.44 22.31 -4.41
C ILE A 157 -15.70 21.94 -3.62
N TYR A 158 -15.89 20.64 -3.44
CA TYR A 158 -16.91 20.05 -2.59
C TYR A 158 -16.20 19.23 -1.51
N ASP A 159 -16.10 19.77 -0.28
CA ASP A 159 -15.61 19.03 0.87
C ASP A 159 -16.69 18.02 1.32
N GLU A 160 -16.31 16.75 1.36
CA GLU A 160 -17.18 15.65 1.82
C GLU A 160 -16.94 15.35 3.31
N GLY A 161 -15.99 16.05 3.95
CA GLY A 161 -15.69 15.92 5.37
C GLY A 161 -16.71 16.59 6.28
N THR A 162 -16.63 16.26 7.57
CA THR A 162 -17.38 16.93 8.65
C THR A 162 -16.64 18.13 9.23
N ASN A 163 -15.42 18.42 8.75
CA ASN A 163 -14.61 19.51 9.27
C ASN A 163 -15.06 20.84 8.67
N ASN A 164 -15.05 21.89 9.50
CA ASN A 164 -15.23 23.25 9.02
C ASN A 164 -13.89 23.81 8.53
N VAL A 165 -13.50 23.44 7.31
CA VAL A 165 -12.31 23.98 6.64
C VAL A 165 -12.69 24.69 5.34
N ASN A 166 -11.96 25.77 5.01
CA ASN A 166 -12.01 26.36 3.68
C ASN A 166 -10.82 25.86 2.87
N ILE A 167 -11.08 25.32 1.67
CA ILE A 167 -10.05 24.81 0.77
C ILE A 167 -9.98 25.71 -0.46
N ASP A 168 -8.90 26.47 -0.57
CA ASP A 168 -8.61 27.32 -1.72
C ASP A 168 -7.52 26.68 -2.59
N TYR A 169 -7.44 27.06 -3.85
CA TYR A 169 -6.38 26.64 -4.75
C TYR A 169 -5.90 27.78 -5.65
N THR A 170 -4.65 27.69 -6.09
CA THR A 170 -4.13 28.45 -7.23
C THR A 170 -4.07 27.55 -8.45
N ARG A 171 -4.10 28.12 -9.65
CA ARG A 171 -4.11 27.35 -10.90
C ARG A 171 -3.23 27.99 -11.97
N THR A 172 -2.72 27.15 -12.86
CA THR A 172 -2.10 27.59 -14.09
C THR A 172 -3.19 28.12 -15.03
N SER A 173 -2.86 29.18 -15.78
CA SER A 173 -3.75 29.70 -16.82
C SER A 173 -3.89 28.68 -17.95
N ASN A 174 -5.01 27.97 -17.97
CA ASN A 174 -5.37 27.02 -19.01
C ASN A 174 -6.87 27.15 -19.29
N ASN A 175 -7.22 27.30 -20.58
CA ASN A 175 -8.60 27.50 -21.03
C ASN A 175 -9.35 26.19 -21.31
N ALA A 176 -8.64 25.05 -21.33
CA ALA A 176 -9.19 23.74 -21.66
C ALA A 176 -9.68 22.98 -20.42
N THR A 177 -8.94 23.07 -19.30
CA THR A 177 -9.20 22.37 -18.04
C THR A 177 -8.59 23.11 -16.83
N LEU A 178 -8.85 22.62 -15.62
CA LEU A 178 -8.20 23.10 -14.39
C LEU A 178 -6.85 22.38 -14.21
N ILE A 179 -5.76 23.13 -14.04
CA ILE A 179 -4.46 22.58 -13.65
C ILE A 179 -4.05 23.26 -12.35
N ILE A 180 -4.00 22.50 -11.27
CA ILE A 180 -3.80 23.03 -9.92
C ILE A 180 -2.33 23.29 -9.65
N ASP A 181 -2.05 24.47 -9.11
CA ASP A 181 -0.70 24.86 -8.72
C ASP A 181 -0.38 24.53 -7.27
N SER A 182 -1.25 24.96 -6.37
CA SER A 182 -1.11 24.83 -4.93
C SER A 182 -2.49 24.81 -4.28
N PHE A 183 -2.58 24.32 -3.03
CA PHE A 183 -3.76 24.45 -2.19
C PHE A 183 -3.45 25.26 -0.95
N THR A 184 -4.46 25.90 -0.38
CA THR A 184 -4.43 26.45 0.98
C THR A 184 -5.65 25.96 1.73
N ILE A 185 -5.44 25.23 2.82
CA ILE A 185 -6.53 24.85 3.73
C ILE A 185 -6.51 25.83 4.90
N THR A 186 -7.67 26.42 5.22
CA THR A 186 -7.84 27.30 6.38
C THR A 186 -8.83 26.66 7.34
N ASP A 187 -8.44 26.46 8.60
CA ASP A 187 -9.34 25.93 9.63
C ASP A 187 -10.24 27.01 10.26
N ASP A 188 -11.17 26.58 11.11
CA ASP A 188 -12.14 27.43 11.82
C ASP A 188 -11.49 28.43 12.79
N LYS A 189 -10.25 28.19 13.20
CA LYS A 189 -9.43 29.09 14.03
C LYS A 189 -8.59 30.06 13.19
N GLY A 190 -8.64 29.95 11.88
CA GLY A 190 -7.92 30.79 10.93
C GLY A 190 -6.45 30.39 10.73
N TYR A 191 -6.03 29.20 11.18
CA TYR A 191 -4.72 28.66 10.80
C TYR A 191 -4.73 28.28 9.32
N LYS A 192 -3.66 28.64 8.62
CA LYS A 192 -3.49 28.39 7.18
C LYS A 192 -2.41 27.36 6.94
N TYR A 193 -2.76 26.31 6.21
CA TYR A 193 -1.88 25.22 5.79
C TYR A 193 -1.65 25.36 4.28
N ILE A 194 -0.42 25.69 3.88
CA ILE A 194 -0.11 26.08 2.49
C ILE A 194 0.64 24.96 1.77
N PHE A 195 -0.05 24.31 0.83
CA PHE A 195 0.39 23.18 0.01
C PHE A 195 1.00 23.63 -1.30
N ASN A 196 2.32 23.80 -1.33
CA ASN A 196 3.05 24.34 -2.49
C ASN A 196 4.22 23.46 -2.98
N ASP A 197 4.39 22.28 -2.39
CA ASP A 197 5.23 21.21 -2.93
C ASP A 197 4.37 20.03 -3.39
N TYR A 198 4.90 19.16 -4.24
CA TYR A 198 4.12 18.09 -4.84
C TYR A 198 4.98 16.92 -5.32
N SER A 199 4.36 15.74 -5.37
CA SER A 199 4.80 14.63 -6.22
C SER A 199 4.10 14.74 -7.58
N GLN A 200 4.72 14.21 -8.63
CA GLN A 200 4.10 14.16 -9.96
C GLN A 200 4.37 12.83 -10.64
N ASN A 201 3.47 12.42 -11.52
CA ASN A 201 3.60 11.20 -12.32
C ASN A 201 3.24 11.46 -13.77
N LEU A 202 3.77 10.64 -14.67
CA LEU A 202 3.38 10.60 -16.06
C LEU A 202 2.16 9.69 -16.22
N TYR A 203 1.08 10.22 -16.80
CA TYR A 203 -0.08 9.45 -17.21
C TYR A 203 0.17 8.81 -18.58
N SER A 204 0.01 7.50 -18.71
CA SER A 204 0.46 6.78 -19.91
C SER A 204 -0.40 7.05 -21.14
N GLU A 205 -1.69 7.36 -20.97
CA GLU A 205 -2.63 7.52 -22.10
C GLU A 205 -2.23 8.65 -23.05
N ASN A 206 -1.79 9.78 -22.51
CA ASN A 206 -1.46 10.98 -23.29
C ASN A 206 -0.06 11.55 -22.98
N GLY A 207 0.73 10.86 -22.14
CA GLY A 207 2.07 11.32 -21.74
C GLY A 207 2.05 12.61 -20.92
N LYS A 208 0.95 12.93 -20.23
CA LYS A 208 0.82 14.15 -19.43
C LYS A 208 1.44 13.95 -18.04
N LEU A 209 2.30 14.88 -17.64
CA LEU A 209 2.70 15.00 -16.23
C LEU A 209 1.60 15.68 -15.44
N TYR A 210 1.22 15.07 -14.32
CA TYR A 210 0.22 15.62 -13.41
C TYR A 210 0.69 15.53 -11.95
N LYS A 211 0.18 16.43 -11.11
CA LYS A 211 0.48 16.44 -9.67
C LYS A 211 -0.36 15.39 -8.97
N SER A 212 0.32 14.44 -8.35
CA SER A 212 -0.25 13.22 -7.78
C SER A 212 -0.44 13.30 -6.26
N ALA A 213 0.28 14.19 -5.59
CA ALA A 213 0.02 14.59 -4.21
C ALA A 213 0.59 15.99 -3.98
N PHE A 214 0.01 16.74 -3.03
CA PHE A 214 0.48 18.06 -2.62
C PHE A 214 0.90 18.05 -1.17
N PHE A 215 2.01 18.68 -0.84
CA PHE A 215 2.58 18.71 0.51
C PHE A 215 2.63 20.16 1.00
N PHE A 216 2.24 20.40 2.25
CA PHE A 216 2.37 21.76 2.80
C PHE A 216 3.80 22.09 3.13
N ILE A 217 4.16 23.35 2.91
CA ILE A 217 5.51 23.88 3.19
C ILE A 217 5.50 24.76 4.44
N ILE A 218 4.32 25.24 4.86
CA ILE A 218 4.22 26.18 5.96
C ILE A 218 2.84 26.15 6.63
N ILE A 219 2.84 26.35 7.94
CA ILE A 219 1.66 26.61 8.75
C ILE A 219 1.75 28.04 9.27
N LYS A 220 0.69 28.83 9.09
CA LYS A 220 0.58 30.20 9.60
C LYS A 220 -0.62 30.33 10.53
N ASN A 221 -0.52 31.19 11.54
CA ASN A 221 -1.71 31.58 12.32
C ASN A 221 -2.56 32.62 11.58
N ALA A 222 -3.71 32.99 12.17
CA ALA A 222 -4.63 33.97 11.60
C ALA A 222 -4.00 35.36 11.36
N SER A 223 -2.95 35.71 12.11
CA SER A 223 -2.18 36.96 11.94
C SER A 223 -1.08 36.86 10.88
N GLY A 224 -0.91 35.71 10.23
CA GLY A 224 0.11 35.47 9.20
C GLY A 224 1.50 35.12 9.73
N VAL A 225 1.65 34.89 11.05
CA VAL A 225 2.92 34.47 11.66
C VAL A 225 3.20 33.02 11.30
N GLU A 226 4.43 32.75 10.88
CA GLU A 226 4.92 31.42 10.53
C GLU A 226 5.16 30.59 11.80
N LEU A 227 4.49 29.44 11.89
CA LEU A 227 4.54 28.56 13.05
C LEU A 227 5.45 27.36 12.84
N LEU A 228 5.38 26.74 11.67
CA LEU A 228 6.18 25.58 11.28
C LEU A 228 6.48 25.65 9.79
N LYS A 229 7.70 25.30 9.40
CA LYS A 229 8.16 25.25 8.02
C LYS A 229 8.69 23.87 7.67
N TYR A 230 8.37 23.40 6.46
CA TYR A 230 8.64 22.05 6.01
C TYR A 230 9.49 22.10 4.74
N GLU A 231 10.53 21.29 4.71
CA GLU A 231 11.46 21.19 3.58
C GLU A 231 11.42 19.75 3.05
N TYR A 232 11.35 19.62 1.73
CA TYR A 232 11.23 18.33 1.05
C TYR A 232 12.44 18.04 0.16
N GLN A 233 12.81 16.77 0.05
CA GLN A 233 13.66 16.30 -1.04
C GLN A 233 12.79 15.91 -2.23
N LYS A 234 13.22 16.30 -3.44
CA LYS A 234 12.53 15.99 -4.69
C LYS A 234 13.47 15.23 -5.61
N ASP A 235 13.03 14.07 -6.08
CA ASP A 235 13.84 13.18 -6.90
C ASP A 235 13.07 12.78 -8.15
N ASN A 236 13.61 13.12 -9.32
CA ASN A 236 13.04 12.73 -10.60
C ASN A 236 13.54 11.35 -11.00
N ARG A 237 12.61 10.51 -11.45
CA ARG A 237 12.89 9.29 -12.21
C ARG A 237 12.52 9.50 -13.65
N TYR A 238 13.36 8.99 -14.53
CA TYR A 238 13.23 9.13 -15.96
C TYR A 238 13.01 7.77 -16.60
N PHE A 239 12.41 7.74 -17.79
CA PHE A 239 12.45 6.52 -18.60
C PHE A 239 13.91 6.19 -18.93
N ASN A 240 14.25 4.91 -18.82
CA ASN A 240 15.60 4.41 -19.10
C ASN A 240 16.16 4.95 -20.43
N GLY A 241 17.29 5.65 -20.35
CA GLY A 241 17.98 6.22 -21.51
C GLY A 241 17.36 7.50 -22.10
N THR A 242 16.41 8.14 -21.41
CA THR A 242 15.75 9.37 -21.89
C THR A 242 15.78 10.49 -20.84
N SER A 243 15.37 11.69 -21.24
CA SER A 243 15.11 12.84 -20.36
C SER A 243 13.63 12.99 -19.96
N THR A 244 12.76 12.05 -20.35
CA THR A 244 11.34 12.09 -20.04
C THR A 244 11.12 11.64 -18.60
N ILE A 245 10.53 12.49 -17.77
CA ILE A 245 10.19 12.17 -16.39
C ILE A 245 9.08 11.10 -16.39
N LEU A 246 9.31 10.02 -15.65
CA LEU A 246 8.30 9.02 -15.33
C LEU A 246 7.53 9.43 -14.07
N TYR A 247 8.24 9.80 -13.02
CA TYR A 247 7.67 10.35 -11.79
C TYR A 247 8.68 11.21 -11.04
N GLN A 248 8.17 12.07 -10.15
CA GLN A 248 8.96 12.79 -9.15
C GLN A 248 8.39 12.46 -7.78
N SER A 249 9.22 11.94 -6.89
CA SER A 249 8.87 11.78 -5.49
C SER A 249 9.15 13.08 -4.72
N CYS A 250 8.33 13.37 -3.73
CA CYS A 250 8.51 14.47 -2.79
C CYS A 250 8.42 13.91 -1.37
N LYS A 251 9.54 13.93 -0.64
CA LYS A 251 9.67 13.30 0.69
C LYS A 251 10.08 14.33 1.73
N LEU A 252 9.38 14.34 2.86
CA LEU A 252 9.64 15.29 3.94
C LEU A 252 11.04 15.08 4.51
N LYS A 253 11.90 16.09 4.44
CA LYS A 253 13.29 16.02 4.88
C LYS A 253 13.52 16.74 6.21
N LYS A 254 12.83 17.84 6.43
CA LYS A 254 13.03 18.65 7.64
C LYS A 254 11.77 19.43 8.02
N ILE A 255 11.56 19.55 9.32
CA ILE A 255 10.53 20.38 9.94
C ILE A 255 11.27 21.37 10.82
N ASN A 256 11.11 22.66 10.54
CA ASN A 256 11.66 23.74 11.33
C ASN A 256 10.55 24.39 12.15
N SER A 257 10.76 24.47 13.45
CA SER A 257 9.91 25.24 14.35
C SER A 257 10.69 26.46 14.85
N PRO A 258 10.34 27.67 14.39
CA PRO A 258 10.98 28.90 14.85
C PRO A 258 10.95 28.98 16.39
N GLY A 259 12.11 29.07 17.01
CA GLY A 259 12.22 29.16 18.46
C GLY A 259 12.28 27.83 19.22
N SER A 260 11.90 26.69 18.62
CA SER A 260 11.95 25.38 19.29
C SER A 260 13.08 24.47 18.78
N GLY A 261 13.28 24.40 17.46
CA GLY A 261 14.36 23.61 16.86
C GLY A 261 13.98 22.97 15.53
N ASN A 262 14.48 21.77 15.28
CA ASN A 262 14.27 21.06 14.02
C ASN A 262 14.01 19.57 14.23
N ILE A 263 13.16 18.99 13.38
CA ILE A 263 13.16 17.54 13.12
C ILE A 263 13.79 17.31 11.75
N LYS A 264 14.73 16.38 11.65
CA LYS A 264 15.38 15.96 10.40
C LYS A 264 15.06 14.50 10.11
N ILE A 265 14.75 14.18 8.86
CA ILE A 265 14.48 12.83 8.38
C ILE A 265 15.52 12.50 7.31
N GLU A 266 16.24 11.40 7.54
CA GLU A 266 17.28 10.90 6.65
C GLU A 266 16.75 9.66 5.93
N TYR A 267 17.12 9.52 4.66
CA TYR A 267 16.67 8.43 3.80
C TYR A 267 17.84 7.71 3.16
N ASN A 268 17.68 6.42 2.88
CA ASN A 268 18.57 5.65 2.03
C ASN A 268 17.84 5.26 0.75
N LEU A 269 18.44 5.55 -0.40
CA LEU A 269 17.97 5.10 -1.69
C LEU A 269 18.56 3.72 -2.02
N ASP A 270 17.69 2.75 -2.28
CA ASP A 270 18.05 1.47 -2.89
C ASP A 270 17.50 1.42 -4.32
N SER A 271 18.38 1.63 -5.29
CA SER A 271 18.00 1.68 -6.70
C SER A 271 17.49 0.35 -7.24
N SER A 272 17.79 -0.78 -6.57
CA SER A 272 17.31 -2.10 -6.97
C SER A 272 15.80 -2.28 -6.75
N LEU A 273 15.19 -1.40 -5.95
CA LEU A 273 13.76 -1.45 -5.62
C LEU A 273 12.89 -0.58 -6.54
N GLU A 274 13.47 0.23 -7.43
CA GLU A 274 12.74 1.17 -8.29
C GLU A 274 11.75 0.47 -9.26
N GLU A 275 12.01 -0.80 -9.58
CA GLU A 275 11.16 -1.65 -10.41
C GLU A 275 10.34 -2.64 -9.57
N THR A 276 10.11 -2.33 -8.30
CA THR A 276 9.32 -3.15 -7.38
C THR A 276 8.17 -2.35 -6.77
N MET A 277 7.28 -3.04 -6.07
CA MET A 277 6.23 -2.38 -5.28
C MET A 277 6.74 -1.84 -3.92
N ASN A 278 8.06 -1.87 -3.68
CA ASN A 278 8.65 -1.21 -2.52
C ASN A 278 9.05 0.21 -2.87
N ASP A 279 8.78 1.16 -1.99
CA ASP A 279 9.35 2.50 -2.11
C ASP A 279 10.89 2.41 -2.10
N PRO A 280 11.59 2.93 -3.12
CA PRO A 280 13.04 2.80 -3.22
C PRO A 280 13.78 3.55 -2.11
N TYR A 281 13.11 4.47 -1.40
CA TYR A 281 13.67 5.12 -0.23
C TYR A 281 13.21 4.45 1.05
N SER A 282 14.12 4.17 1.96
CA SER A 282 13.82 3.80 3.35
C SER A 282 14.18 4.95 4.30
N VAL A 283 13.37 5.17 5.35
CA VAL A 283 13.75 6.10 6.42
C VAL A 283 14.85 5.45 7.24
N THR A 284 16.02 6.08 7.30
CA THR A 284 17.16 5.57 8.08
C THR A 284 17.21 6.15 9.47
N ASN A 285 17.01 7.47 9.59
CA ASN A 285 17.05 8.17 10.86
C ASN A 285 16.00 9.28 10.95
N ILE A 286 15.51 9.50 12.17
CA ILE A 286 14.73 10.70 12.53
C ILE A 286 15.42 11.34 13.73
N THR A 287 15.80 12.62 13.59
CA THR A 287 16.56 13.36 14.60
C THR A 287 15.80 14.60 15.04
N LEU A 288 15.61 14.78 16.35
CA LEU A 288 15.11 16.00 16.96
C LEU A 288 16.28 16.81 17.51
N GLU A 289 16.38 18.07 17.11
CA GLU A 289 17.40 19.02 17.54
C GLU A 289 16.74 20.26 18.13
N ASN A 290 17.40 20.90 19.10
CA ASN A 290 17.02 22.23 19.55
C ASN A 290 17.52 23.32 18.58
N ASN A 291 17.24 24.59 18.87
CA ASN A 291 17.71 25.72 18.06
C ASN A 291 19.23 25.83 17.89
N SER A 292 20.01 25.32 18.86
CA SER A 292 21.48 25.36 18.80
C SER A 292 22.07 24.18 18.00
N GLY A 293 21.24 23.31 17.43
CA GLY A 293 21.67 22.10 16.72
C GLY A 293 22.09 20.95 17.64
N LYS A 294 21.83 21.04 18.97
CA LYS A 294 22.05 19.93 19.89
C LYS A 294 20.96 18.88 19.66
N ILE A 295 21.39 17.64 19.43
CA ILE A 295 20.49 16.48 19.31
C ILE A 295 19.84 16.21 20.67
N LEU A 296 18.51 16.22 20.69
CA LEU A 296 17.68 15.87 21.86
C LEU A 296 17.22 14.42 21.80
N SER A 297 16.98 13.90 20.60
CA SER A 297 16.61 12.51 20.36
C SER A 297 16.98 12.09 18.95
N LYS A 298 17.38 10.83 18.77
CA LYS A 298 17.64 10.25 17.45
C LYS A 298 17.13 8.82 17.42
N PHE A 299 16.37 8.49 16.39
CA PHE A 299 15.88 7.14 16.13
C PHE A 299 16.49 6.60 14.84
N SER A 300 16.78 5.30 14.81
CA SER A 300 17.12 4.55 13.61
C SER A 300 16.19 3.36 13.42
N PHE A 301 16.06 2.90 12.17
CA PHE A 301 15.10 1.90 11.76
C PHE A 301 15.80 0.76 11.03
N GLU A 302 15.42 -0.48 11.35
CA GLU A 302 15.96 -1.68 10.69
C GLU A 302 14.89 -2.41 9.93
N TYR A 303 15.21 -2.79 8.70
CA TYR A 303 14.31 -3.45 7.78
C TYR A 303 14.88 -4.79 7.32
N THR A 304 14.00 -5.69 6.90
CA THR A 304 14.33 -6.94 6.21
C THR A 304 13.43 -7.12 4.99
N PHE A 305 13.87 -7.95 4.05
CA PHE A 305 13.11 -8.34 2.85
C PHE A 305 12.84 -9.84 2.82
N ASN A 306 13.13 -10.55 3.92
CA ASN A 306 13.05 -12.01 3.97
C ASN A 306 11.61 -12.55 4.08
N PHE A 307 10.62 -11.67 4.12
CA PHE A 307 9.22 -12.02 4.35
C PHE A 307 8.37 -11.60 3.15
N PHE A 308 7.19 -12.23 3.05
CA PHE A 308 6.07 -11.81 2.19
C PHE A 308 6.51 -11.39 0.78
N SER A 309 7.12 -12.31 0.01
CA SER A 309 7.51 -12.07 -1.39
C SER A 309 8.52 -10.92 -1.62
N GLY A 310 9.49 -10.73 -0.72
CA GLY A 310 10.54 -9.73 -0.92
C GLY A 310 10.10 -8.30 -0.58
N LYS A 311 9.07 -8.15 0.26
CA LYS A 311 8.54 -6.85 0.68
C LYS A 311 9.29 -6.34 1.90
N ARG A 312 9.60 -5.03 1.90
CA ARG A 312 10.28 -4.38 3.02
C ARG A 312 9.43 -4.51 4.28
N THR A 313 10.04 -5.03 5.34
CA THR A 313 9.38 -5.22 6.64
C THR A 313 10.22 -4.55 7.72
N LEU A 314 9.63 -3.65 8.50
CA LEU A 314 10.29 -2.98 9.64
C LEU A 314 10.39 -3.97 10.81
N VAL A 315 11.59 -4.24 11.31
CA VAL A 315 11.82 -5.24 12.36
C VAL A 315 12.31 -4.64 13.67
N ASN A 316 13.03 -3.51 13.64
CA ASN A 316 13.43 -2.81 14.86
C ASN A 316 13.29 -1.30 14.72
N ILE A 317 12.86 -0.67 15.81
CA ILE A 317 12.93 0.78 16.04
C ILE A 317 13.91 1.00 17.18
N LYS A 318 14.98 1.75 16.94
CA LYS A 318 16.07 1.95 17.89
C LYS A 318 16.17 3.42 18.27
N LYS A 319 16.01 3.74 19.55
CA LYS A 319 16.31 5.07 20.07
C LYS A 319 17.78 5.10 20.48
N LEU A 320 18.57 5.96 19.85
CA LEU A 320 20.00 6.03 20.09
C LEU A 320 20.32 6.76 21.39
N ASN A 321 21.45 6.41 22.00
CA ASN A 321 21.99 7.15 23.13
C ASN A 321 22.61 8.46 22.63
N VAL A 322 22.03 9.60 23.01
CA VAL A 322 22.51 10.93 22.58
C VAL A 322 23.91 11.28 23.07
N ASP A 323 24.37 10.64 24.15
CA ASP A 323 25.73 10.81 24.68
C ASP A 323 26.76 9.95 23.92
N ASN A 324 26.30 8.90 23.22
CA ASN A 324 27.15 8.05 22.38
C ASN A 324 26.34 7.44 21.22
N LEU A 325 26.25 8.18 20.12
CA LEU A 325 25.44 7.80 18.94
C LEU A 325 25.93 6.53 18.23
N ASN A 326 27.19 6.14 18.45
CA ASN A 326 27.80 4.95 17.85
C ASN A 326 27.80 3.74 18.80
N GLY A 327 27.30 3.91 20.03
CA GLY A 327 27.22 2.86 21.04
C GLY A 327 25.94 2.02 20.93
N THR A 328 25.69 1.22 21.96
CA THR A 328 24.44 0.48 22.09
C THR A 328 23.25 1.47 22.13
N PRO A 329 22.16 1.20 21.39
CA PRO A 329 20.94 2.00 21.50
C PRO A 329 20.43 2.05 22.94
N ALA A 330 19.83 3.18 23.32
CA ALA A 330 19.22 3.35 24.64
C ALA A 330 17.96 2.50 24.79
N GLU A 331 17.16 2.39 23.72
CA GLU A 331 15.93 1.60 23.69
C GLU A 331 15.84 0.87 22.34
N VAL A 332 15.37 -0.38 22.35
CA VAL A 332 15.09 -1.16 21.13
C VAL A 332 13.68 -1.72 21.24
N THR A 333 12.84 -1.40 20.26
CA THR A 333 11.52 -2.00 20.09
C THR A 333 11.57 -2.98 18.92
N GLY A 334 11.27 -4.25 19.18
CA GLY A 334 11.26 -5.31 18.17
C GLY A 334 9.85 -5.55 17.62
N LEU A 335 9.75 -5.82 16.32
CA LEU A 335 8.49 -6.07 15.61
C LEU A 335 8.56 -7.46 14.94
N LEU A 336 7.60 -8.32 15.27
CA LEU A 336 7.49 -9.67 14.72
C LEU A 336 6.18 -9.82 13.96
N TYR A 337 6.21 -10.60 12.88
CA TYR A 337 5.11 -10.79 11.94
C TYR A 337 4.81 -12.28 11.77
N TYR A 338 3.58 -12.60 11.37
CA TYR A 338 3.21 -13.96 10.99
C TYR A 338 3.96 -14.39 9.73
N ASN A 339 4.67 -15.51 9.81
CA ASN A 339 5.40 -16.08 8.68
C ASN A 339 4.71 -17.30 8.07
N ASN A 340 3.67 -17.81 8.74
CA ASN A 340 2.91 -18.98 8.31
C ASN A 340 1.42 -18.63 8.32
N ALA A 341 0.65 -19.31 7.49
CA ALA A 341 -0.80 -19.25 7.51
C ALA A 341 -1.35 -19.70 8.89
N LEU A 342 -2.56 -19.25 9.24
CA LEU A 342 -3.24 -19.78 10.41
C LEU A 342 -3.50 -21.28 10.25
N PRO A 343 -3.41 -22.07 11.35
CA PRO A 343 -3.78 -23.48 11.32
C PRO A 343 -5.22 -23.62 10.85
N ASP A 344 -5.45 -24.62 10.01
CA ASP A 344 -6.75 -24.88 9.40
C ASP A 344 -7.69 -25.56 10.41
N ASN A 345 -8.98 -25.23 10.36
CA ASN A 345 -10.04 -26.00 11.01
C ASN A 345 -10.55 -27.13 10.11
N THR A 346 -9.92 -27.38 8.95
CA THR A 346 -10.27 -28.54 8.12
C THR A 346 -10.16 -29.83 8.94
N PRO A 347 -11.21 -30.66 8.97
CA PRO A 347 -11.12 -31.97 9.59
C PRO A 347 -10.00 -32.72 8.88
N VAL A 348 -8.97 -33.07 9.66
CA VAL A 348 -7.80 -33.83 9.22
C VAL A 348 -8.29 -34.96 8.32
N PHE A 349 -7.82 -34.99 7.07
CA PHE A 349 -8.00 -36.15 6.21
C PHE A 349 -7.59 -37.37 7.01
N SER A 350 -8.52 -38.28 7.28
CA SER A 350 -8.21 -39.58 7.86
C SER A 350 -7.39 -40.36 6.83
N ASN A 351 -6.08 -40.17 6.83
CA ASN A 351 -5.03 -41.05 6.29
C ASN A 351 -5.15 -41.59 4.86
N LEU A 352 -5.82 -40.93 3.90
CA LEU A 352 -5.88 -41.47 2.53
C LEU A 352 -5.70 -40.40 1.44
N LEU A 353 -4.71 -40.65 0.58
CA LEU A 353 -4.33 -39.89 -0.61
C LEU A 353 -5.52 -39.81 -1.59
N ALA A 354 -6.26 -38.71 -1.56
CA ALA A 354 -7.11 -38.33 -2.69
C ALA A 354 -6.17 -37.96 -3.85
N CYS A 355 -6.13 -38.78 -4.89
CA CYS A 355 -5.33 -38.53 -6.08
C CYS A 355 -5.64 -37.15 -6.67
N GLY A 356 -4.68 -36.22 -6.58
CA GLY A 356 -4.51 -35.10 -7.50
C GLY A 356 -5.67 -34.09 -7.61
N ALA A 357 -6.57 -33.99 -6.63
CA ALA A 357 -7.51 -32.87 -6.61
C ALA A 357 -6.72 -31.59 -6.30
N THR A 358 -6.59 -30.72 -7.30
CA THR A 358 -6.10 -29.36 -7.09
C THR A 358 -7.11 -28.67 -6.20
N GLN A 359 -6.77 -28.45 -4.92
CA GLN A 359 -7.57 -27.59 -4.06
C GLN A 359 -7.75 -26.25 -4.77
N ASP A 360 -9.00 -25.87 -5.00
CA ASP A 360 -9.28 -24.54 -5.51
C ASP A 360 -8.98 -23.55 -4.38
N TYR A 361 -7.93 -22.74 -4.57
CA TYR A 361 -7.47 -21.73 -3.60
C TYR A 361 -8.44 -20.55 -3.46
N ASN A 362 -9.63 -20.62 -4.06
CA ASN A 362 -10.74 -19.69 -3.84
C ASN A 362 -11.37 -19.84 -2.44
N THR A 363 -10.61 -20.33 -1.45
CA THR A 363 -11.07 -20.65 -0.10
C THR A 363 -11.64 -19.42 0.60
N ILE A 364 -12.87 -19.63 1.07
CA ILE A 364 -13.73 -18.71 1.83
C ILE A 364 -13.06 -18.26 3.15
N TYR A 365 -12.05 -19.01 3.61
CA TYR A 365 -11.13 -18.68 4.68
C TYR A 365 -9.74 -18.43 4.13
N PRO A 366 -9.35 -17.17 3.91
CA PRO A 366 -8.07 -16.89 3.30
C PRO A 366 -7.01 -16.88 4.42
N LYS A 367 -6.76 -18.06 5.02
CA LYS A 367 -5.84 -18.30 6.16
C LYS A 367 -4.41 -17.83 5.91
N GLU A 368 -4.03 -17.69 4.65
CA GLU A 368 -2.75 -17.15 4.20
C GLU A 368 -2.69 -15.62 4.25
N ARG A 369 -3.83 -14.93 4.42
CA ARG A 369 -3.89 -13.46 4.50
C ARG A 369 -3.26 -12.90 5.76
N VAL A 370 -3.06 -13.71 6.80
CA VAL A 370 -2.33 -13.25 7.99
C VAL A 370 -0.83 -13.19 7.77
N ILE A 371 -0.29 -13.88 6.74
CA ILE A 371 1.16 -13.88 6.49
C ILE A 371 1.59 -12.43 6.20
N GLY A 372 2.65 -11.98 6.86
CA GLY A 372 3.15 -10.60 6.78
C GLY A 372 2.42 -9.61 7.69
N VAL A 373 1.33 -10.02 8.36
CA VAL A 373 0.64 -9.18 9.35
C VAL A 373 1.42 -9.17 10.67
N LEU A 374 1.45 -8.03 11.36
CA LEU A 374 2.13 -7.83 12.62
C LEU A 374 1.55 -8.79 13.67
N GLN A 375 2.43 -9.53 14.34
CA GLN A 375 2.06 -10.48 15.37
C GLN A 375 2.43 -9.94 16.76
N LYS A 376 3.63 -9.39 16.94
CA LYS A 376 4.11 -8.95 18.26
C LYS A 376 4.91 -7.66 18.20
N ILE A 377 4.77 -6.86 19.25
CA ILE A 377 5.67 -5.77 19.58
C ILE A 377 6.38 -6.11 20.89
N ILE A 378 7.70 -6.17 20.85
CA ILE A 378 8.58 -6.37 22.01
C ILE A 378 9.08 -4.99 22.44
N LEU A 379 8.67 -4.54 23.62
CA LEU A 379 9.04 -3.24 24.18
C LEU A 379 10.48 -3.23 24.69
N PRO A 380 11.11 -2.05 24.89
CA PRO A 380 12.48 -1.95 25.38
C PRO A 380 12.74 -2.64 26.73
N THR A 381 11.70 -2.79 27.55
CA THR A 381 11.75 -3.48 28.84
C THR A 381 11.66 -5.00 28.74
N GLY A 382 11.46 -5.55 27.53
CA GLY A 382 11.22 -6.97 27.28
C GLY A 382 9.74 -7.39 27.37
N GLY A 383 8.84 -6.49 27.79
CA GLY A 383 7.40 -6.75 27.74
C GLY A 383 6.90 -6.92 26.30
N VAL A 384 5.87 -7.75 26.12
CA VAL A 384 5.35 -8.10 24.78
C VAL A 384 3.86 -7.77 24.68
N THR A 385 3.49 -7.11 23.59
CA THR A 385 2.09 -7.01 23.14
C THR A 385 1.91 -7.91 21.93
N GLU A 386 0.92 -8.81 21.96
CA GLU A 386 0.62 -9.75 20.89
C GLU A 386 -0.76 -9.44 20.28
N TYR A 387 -0.84 -9.51 18.95
CA TYR A 387 -2.03 -9.22 18.17
C TYR A 387 -2.47 -10.48 17.42
N ASN A 388 -3.71 -10.87 17.64
CA ASN A 388 -4.34 -12.00 16.96
C ASN A 388 -5.32 -11.45 15.92
N PHE A 389 -4.88 -11.39 14.66
CA PHE A 389 -5.71 -10.96 13.55
C PHE A 389 -6.38 -12.17 12.90
N GLU A 390 -7.68 -12.04 12.64
CA GLU A 390 -8.45 -13.04 11.91
C GLU A 390 -8.69 -12.58 10.47
N PRO A 391 -8.60 -13.48 9.47
CA PRO A 391 -8.92 -13.13 8.10
C PRO A 391 -10.42 -12.85 7.95
N ASN A 392 -10.77 -11.84 7.14
CA ASN A 392 -12.17 -11.60 6.77
C ASN A 392 -12.71 -12.79 5.94
N GLU A 393 -13.96 -13.16 6.19
CA GLU A 393 -14.72 -14.08 5.34
C GLU A 393 -15.29 -13.32 4.14
N PHE A 394 -15.15 -13.87 2.94
CA PHE A 394 -15.78 -13.32 1.75
C PHE A 394 -17.10 -14.04 1.49
N PHE A 395 -18.15 -13.28 1.22
CA PHE A 395 -19.38 -13.88 0.71
C PHE A 395 -19.11 -14.52 -0.65
N TYR A 396 -19.44 -15.80 -0.75
CA TYR A 396 -19.42 -16.53 -2.00
C TYR A 396 -20.82 -17.08 -2.25
N ASP A 397 -21.45 -16.69 -3.35
CA ASP A 397 -22.79 -17.14 -3.69
C ASP A 397 -22.75 -18.61 -4.14
N LYS A 398 -22.99 -19.51 -3.20
CA LYS A 398 -23.05 -20.96 -3.43
C LYS A 398 -24.28 -21.40 -4.23
N SER A 399 -25.20 -20.49 -4.54
CA SER A 399 -26.32 -20.75 -5.42
C SER A 399 -26.02 -20.44 -6.89
N ASP A 400 -24.89 -19.80 -7.20
CA ASP A 400 -24.49 -19.50 -8.57
C ASP A 400 -24.28 -20.77 -9.40
N GLN A 401 -24.78 -20.77 -10.63
CA GLN A 401 -24.74 -21.96 -11.49
C GLN A 401 -23.31 -22.36 -11.86
N THR A 402 -22.37 -21.40 -11.93
CA THR A 402 -20.95 -21.66 -12.18
C THR A 402 -20.33 -22.45 -11.03
N TYR A 403 -20.63 -22.05 -9.79
CA TYR A 403 -20.21 -22.80 -8.60
C TYR A 403 -20.85 -24.19 -8.54
N ILE A 404 -22.17 -24.29 -8.72
CA ILE A 404 -22.85 -25.58 -8.72
C ILE A 404 -22.25 -26.51 -9.79
N ASN A 405 -21.87 -25.97 -10.95
CA ASN A 405 -21.21 -26.72 -12.02
C ASN A 405 -19.78 -27.13 -11.67
N SER A 406 -19.03 -26.34 -10.88
CA SER A 406 -17.67 -26.69 -10.46
C SER A 406 -17.63 -27.83 -9.45
N LEU A 407 -18.71 -28.03 -8.67
CA LEU A 407 -18.86 -29.15 -7.72
C LEU A 407 -18.91 -30.55 -8.38
N LYS A 408 -18.80 -30.65 -9.71
CA LYS A 408 -18.59 -31.94 -10.42
C LYS A 408 -17.23 -32.55 -10.11
N ASP A 409 -16.23 -31.71 -9.86
CA ASP A 409 -14.92 -32.08 -9.36
C ASP A 409 -14.84 -31.78 -7.85
N TYR A 410 -13.89 -32.39 -7.13
CA TYR A 410 -13.67 -32.07 -5.72
C TYR A 410 -12.89 -30.75 -5.61
N VAL A 411 -13.61 -29.65 -5.36
CA VAL A 411 -13.09 -28.28 -5.38
C VAL A 411 -13.35 -27.51 -4.08
N ASP A 412 -14.41 -27.85 -3.31
CA ASP A 412 -14.75 -27.20 -2.03
C ASP A 412 -14.85 -28.22 -0.88
N PRO A 413 -13.82 -28.34 -0.04
CA PRO A 413 -13.80 -29.28 1.09
C PRO A 413 -14.80 -28.92 2.20
N ASN A 414 -15.35 -27.70 2.23
CA ASN A 414 -16.35 -27.31 3.23
C ASN A 414 -17.76 -27.82 2.88
N THR A 415 -18.01 -28.15 1.62
CA THR A 415 -19.33 -28.63 1.15
C THR A 415 -19.29 -30.02 0.53
N GLN A 416 -18.12 -30.51 0.11
CA GLN A 416 -17.94 -31.84 -0.48
C GLN A 416 -17.19 -32.76 0.49
N GLN A 417 -17.58 -34.03 0.52
CA GLN A 417 -16.90 -35.07 1.28
C GLN A 417 -16.43 -36.18 0.34
N VAL A 418 -15.22 -36.70 0.59
CA VAL A 418 -14.70 -37.87 -0.13
C VAL A 418 -15.06 -39.11 0.67
N GLN A 419 -15.92 -39.97 0.10
CA GLN A 419 -16.24 -41.26 0.69
C GLN A 419 -15.33 -42.34 0.09
N SER A 420 -14.60 -43.07 0.94
CA SER A 420 -13.90 -44.27 0.53
C SER A 420 -14.90 -45.43 0.41
N LEU A 421 -14.96 -46.07 -0.75
CA LEU A 421 -15.62 -47.36 -0.90
C LEU A 421 -14.64 -48.43 -0.42
N SER A 422 -15.09 -49.31 0.47
CA SER A 422 -14.28 -50.36 1.11
C SER A 422 -13.45 -51.15 0.08
N SER A 423 -12.15 -51.31 0.35
CA SER A 423 -11.29 -52.21 -0.43
C SER A 423 -11.73 -53.65 -0.20
N SER A 424 -12.02 -54.37 -1.28
CA SER A 424 -12.27 -55.82 -1.24
C SER A 424 -10.99 -56.57 -1.63
N ASP A 425 -10.57 -57.54 -0.80
CA ASP A 425 -9.46 -58.42 -1.13
C ASP A 425 -9.82 -59.27 -2.36
N TYR A 426 -8.99 -59.21 -3.41
CA TYR A 426 -9.19 -59.97 -4.63
C TYR A 426 -8.14 -61.06 -4.78
N ASN A 427 -8.58 -62.31 -4.86
CA ASN A 427 -7.72 -63.44 -5.12
C ASN A 427 -7.77 -63.84 -6.61
N THR A 428 -6.71 -63.50 -7.34
CA THR A 428 -6.55 -63.77 -8.78
C THR A 428 -6.49 -65.26 -9.15
N SER A 429 -6.41 -66.16 -8.16
CA SER A 429 -6.40 -67.62 -8.39
C SER A 429 -7.79 -68.27 -8.40
N GLN A 430 -8.84 -67.56 -7.96
CA GLN A 430 -10.19 -68.13 -7.80
C GLN A 430 -11.26 -67.48 -8.69
N ALA A 431 -11.02 -66.25 -9.16
CA ALA A 431 -11.87 -65.57 -10.12
C ALA A 431 -11.02 -64.74 -11.10
N ASN A 432 -11.48 -64.64 -12.35
CA ASN A 432 -10.85 -63.81 -13.39
C ASN A 432 -11.65 -62.55 -13.71
N THR A 433 -12.78 -62.32 -13.04
CA THR A 433 -13.69 -61.20 -13.32
C THR A 433 -14.20 -60.60 -12.01
N ILE A 434 -14.06 -59.29 -11.85
CA ILE A 434 -14.67 -58.50 -10.76
C ILE A 434 -15.84 -57.72 -11.33
N SER A 435 -16.99 -57.74 -10.65
CA SER A 435 -18.08 -56.80 -10.92
C SER A 435 -18.16 -55.79 -9.77
N LEU A 436 -17.74 -54.56 -10.02
CA LEU A 436 -17.89 -53.44 -9.10
C LEU A 436 -19.25 -52.79 -9.30
N VAL A 437 -20.12 -52.86 -8.29
CA VAL A 437 -21.35 -52.08 -8.26
C VAL A 437 -21.03 -50.76 -7.56
N VAL A 438 -20.84 -49.70 -8.34
CA VAL A 438 -20.74 -48.34 -7.80
C VAL A 438 -22.17 -47.82 -7.65
N PRO A 439 -22.72 -47.68 -6.43
CA PRO A 439 -24.05 -47.12 -6.26
C PRO A 439 -24.03 -45.66 -6.72
N GLY A 440 -24.71 -45.36 -7.83
CA GLY A 440 -25.02 -43.98 -8.20
C GLY A 440 -26.17 -43.47 -7.34
N ASP A 441 -26.24 -42.16 -7.15
CA ASP A 441 -27.40 -41.50 -6.53
C ASP A 441 -28.67 -41.89 -7.32
N PRO A 442 -29.61 -42.65 -6.71
CA PRO A 442 -30.79 -43.15 -7.42
C PRO A 442 -31.74 -42.04 -7.86
N THR A 443 -31.57 -40.81 -7.35
CA THR A 443 -32.37 -39.64 -7.73
C THR A 443 -31.82 -38.89 -8.95
N LYS A 444 -30.56 -39.12 -9.33
CA LYS A 444 -29.94 -38.54 -10.52
C LYS A 444 -29.81 -39.60 -11.61
N LYS A 445 -30.77 -39.63 -12.55
CA LYS A 445 -30.60 -40.39 -13.79
C LYS A 445 -29.45 -39.78 -14.59
N LYS A 446 -28.50 -40.61 -15.00
CA LYS A 446 -27.40 -40.25 -15.91
C LYS A 446 -27.91 -39.71 -17.24
#